data_AF-A0A2S9FRC1-F1
#
_entry.id   AF-A0A2S9FRC1-F1
#
_cell.length_a   1.000
_cell.length_b   1.000
_cell.length_c   1.000
_cell.angle_alpha   90.00
_cell.angle_beta   90.00
_cell.angle_gamma   90.00
#
_symmetry.space_group_name_H-M   'P 1'
#
loop_
_entity.id
_entity.type
_entity.pdbx_description
1 polymer ?
#
loop_
_entity_poly.entity_id
_entity_poly.type
_entity_poly.pdbx_seq_one_letter_code
_entity_poly.pdbx_strand_id
1 'polypeptide(L)' 'KEYDGYTVAPVATDAHHLIAAEFDRSGRITSSLPSFVDPLTSRRSAWAFDRYVLPQSYWRLILNGQV' A
#
# COMPACT_ATOMS: atom_id res chain seq x y z
N LYS A 1 -8.73 4.40 21.02
CA LYS A 1 -8.06 4.92 19.80
C LYS A 1 -9.10 4.92 18.70
N GLU A 2 -9.26 6.05 18.03
CA GLU A 2 -10.20 6.15 16.92
C GLU A 2 -9.48 5.81 15.63
N TYR A 3 -10.16 5.07 14.74
CA TYR A 3 -9.62 4.69 13.44
C TYR A 3 -9.76 5.86 12.47
N ASP A 4 -8.64 6.29 11.89
CA ASP A 4 -8.52 7.43 10.99
C ASP A 4 -9.07 7.18 9.57
N GLY A 5 -9.54 5.97 9.29
CA GLY A 5 -10.03 5.60 7.96
C GLY A 5 -8.93 5.25 6.97
N TYR A 6 -7.73 4.90 7.44
CA TYR A 6 -6.62 4.53 6.58
C TYR A 6 -6.97 3.41 5.60
N THR A 7 -6.84 3.69 4.31
CA THR A 7 -7.02 2.72 3.24
C THR A 7 -5.86 2.80 2.24
N VAL A 8 -5.49 1.66 1.66
CA VAL A 8 -4.53 1.58 0.56
C VAL A 8 -5.19 0.98 -0.67
N ALA A 9 -4.93 1.56 -1.83
CA ALA A 9 -5.42 1.11 -3.12
C ALA A 9 -4.23 0.93 -4.09
N PRO A 10 -3.82 -0.31 -4.36
CA PRO A 10 -2.83 -0.58 -5.41
C PRO A 10 -3.44 -0.34 -6.79
N VAL A 11 -2.81 0.53 -7.59
CA VAL A 11 -3.20 0.80 -8.97
C VAL A 11 -2.07 0.37 -9.90
N ALA A 12 -2.23 -0.77 -10.57
CA ALA A 12 -1.29 -1.24 -11.58
C ALA A 12 -1.33 -0.31 -12.79
N THR A 13 -0.19 0.27 -13.17
CA THR A 13 -0.09 1.15 -14.35
C THR A 13 0.38 0.40 -15.59
N ASP A 14 1.13 -0.68 -15.40
CA ASP A 14 1.53 -1.62 -16.44
C ASP A 14 1.87 -2.99 -15.84
N ALA A 15 2.40 -3.91 -16.67
CA ALA A 15 2.72 -5.28 -16.25
C ALA A 15 3.78 -5.39 -15.14
N HIS A 16 4.56 -4.33 -14.90
CA HIS A 16 5.68 -4.31 -13.97
C HIS A 16 5.75 -3.08 -13.06
N HIS A 17 4.80 -2.15 -13.14
CA HIS A 17 4.76 -0.98 -12.26
C HIS A 17 3.37 -0.77 -11.63
N LEU A 18 3.38 -0.19 -10.44
CA LEU A 18 2.20 0.00 -9.61
C LEU A 18 2.37 1.28 -8.78
N ILE A 19 1.26 1.98 -8.60
CA ILE A 19 1.13 3.09 -7.66
C ILE A 19 0.48 2.53 -6.39
N ALA A 20 1.13 2.68 -5.25
CA ALA A 20 0.60 2.29 -3.94
C ALA A 20 -0.08 3.51 -3.31
N ALA A 21 -1.29 3.82 -3.78
CA ALA A 21 -1.99 5.01 -3.34
C ALA A 21 -2.62 4.79 -1.96
N GLU A 22 -2.37 5.69 -1.02
CA GLU A 22 -2.83 5.61 0.35
C GLU A 22 -3.70 6.83 0.67
N PHE A 23 -4.82 6.59 1.35
CA PHE A 23 -5.83 7.61 1.62
C PHE A 23 -6.37 7.52 3.05
N ASP A 24 -6.77 8.65 3.59
CA ASP A 24 -7.53 8.73 4.85
C ASP A 24 -9.05 8.77 4.60
N ARG A 25 -9.85 8.85 5.69
CA ARG A 25 -11.32 8.94 5.60
C ARG A 25 -11.85 10.13 4.80
N SER A 26 -11.05 11.19 4.67
CA SER A 26 -11.39 12.39 3.91
C SER A 26 -10.96 12.33 2.44
N GLY A 27 -10.35 11.20 2.02
CA GLY A 27 -9.83 11.01 0.67
C GLY A 27 -8.53 11.77 0.41
N ARG A 28 -7.88 12.29 1.45
CA ARG A 28 -6.58 12.96 1.29
C ARG A 28 -5.50 11.89 1.18
N ILE A 29 -4.51 12.17 0.34
CA ILE A 29 -3.34 11.31 0.20
C ILE A 29 -2.59 11.35 1.53
N THR A 30 -2.55 10.21 2.20
CA THR A 30 -1.65 9.97 3.31
C THR A 30 -0.53 9.09 2.76
N SER A 31 0.71 9.25 3.22
CA SER A 31 1.81 8.42 2.75
C SER A 31 2.47 7.79 3.95
N SER A 32 2.37 6.47 4.09
CA SER A 32 3.19 5.71 5.04
C SER A 32 4.65 5.58 4.56
N LEU A 33 4.92 5.89 3.29
CA LEU A 33 6.27 5.98 2.73
C LEU A 33 7.02 7.21 3.26
N PRO A 34 8.36 7.16 3.36
CA PRO A 34 9.17 8.29 3.79
C PRO A 34 8.84 9.56 3.01
N SER A 35 8.92 10.73 3.66
CA SER A 35 8.49 12.02 3.08
C SER A 35 9.18 12.42 1.76
N PHE A 36 10.30 11.79 1.41
CA PHE A 36 11.02 11.98 0.15
C PHE A 36 10.54 11.06 -0.99
N VAL A 37 9.58 10.17 -0.73
CA VAL A 37 9.02 9.24 -1.70
C VAL A 37 7.65 9.74 -2.10
N ASP A 38 7.50 10.18 -3.34
CA ASP A 38 6.18 10.51 -3.89
C ASP A 38 5.31 9.23 -3.96
N PRO A 39 4.18 9.18 -3.22
CA PRO A 39 3.27 8.03 -3.18
C PRO A 39 2.50 7.83 -4.49
N LEU A 40 2.38 8.86 -5.33
CA LEU A 40 1.69 8.78 -6.63
C LEU A 40 2.61 8.36 -7.78
N THR A 41 3.92 8.27 -7.53
CA THR A 41 4.86 7.80 -8.54
C THR A 41 4.71 6.28 -8.73
N SER A 42 4.55 5.86 -9.98
CA SER A 42 4.51 4.44 -10.32
C SER A 42 5.89 3.79 -10.17
N ARG A 43 5.98 2.67 -9.44
CA ARG A 43 7.25 2.04 -9.06
C ARG A 43 7.22 0.53 -9.29
N ARG A 44 8.34 -0.01 -9.80
CA ARG A 44 8.56 -1.47 -9.87
C ARG A 44 8.64 -2.13 -8.50
N SER A 45 9.18 -1.42 -7.51
CA SER A 45 9.29 -1.93 -6.15
C SER A 45 7.91 -2.11 -5.51
N ALA A 46 7.00 -1.16 -5.71
CA ALA A 46 5.62 -1.27 -5.24
C ALA A 46 4.90 -2.44 -5.90
N TRP A 47 5.07 -2.61 -7.22
CA TRP A 47 4.54 -3.77 -7.95
C TRP A 47 5.09 -5.11 -7.42
N ALA A 48 6.39 -5.20 -7.19
CA ALA A 48 7.01 -6.42 -6.69
C ALA A 48 6.57 -6.74 -5.25
N PHE A 49 6.43 -5.71 -4.42
CA PHE A 49 5.91 -5.86 -3.06
C PHE A 49 4.47 -6.39 -3.06
N ASP A 50 3.60 -5.76 -3.86
CA ASP A 50 2.21 -6.21 -4.04
C ASP A 50 2.14 -7.66 -4.53
N ARG A 51 2.95 -8.01 -5.55
CA ARG A 51 2.89 -9.34 -6.15
C ARG A 51 3.47 -10.45 -5.28
N TYR A 52 4.55 -10.20 -4.55
CA TYR A 52 5.31 -11.25 -3.87
C TYR A 52 5.20 -11.22 -2.35
N VAL A 53 5.05 -10.04 -1.74
CA VAL A 53 5.10 -9.88 -0.28
C VAL A 53 3.69 -9.86 0.32
N LEU A 54 2.76 -9.10 -0.25
CA LEU A 54 1.40 -8.98 0.29
C LEU A 54 0.65 -10.32 0.41
N PRO A 55 0.72 -11.26 -0.56
CA PRO A 55 0.08 -12.55 -0.38
C PRO A 55 0.66 -13.33 0.80
N GLN A 56 1.97 -13.26 1.00
CA GLN A 56 2.63 -13.95 2.11
C GLN A 56 2.26 -13.32 3.46
N SER A 57 2.24 -11.98 3.55
CA SER A 57 1.86 -11.28 4.79
C SER A 57 0.39 -11.52 5.13
N TYR A 58 -0.49 -11.58 4.13
CA TYR A 58 -1.90 -11.90 4.34
C TYR A 58 -2.08 -13.25 5.04
N TRP A 59 -1.52 -14.32 4.47
CA TRP A 59 -1.69 -15.67 5.03
C TRP A 59 -0.91 -15.89 6.33
N ARG A 60 0.27 -15.28 6.48
CA ARG A 60 1.18 -15.55 7.61
C ARG A 60 1.01 -14.60 8.79
N LEU A 61 0.51 -13.39 8.57
CA LEU A 61 0.43 -12.36 9.62
C LEU A 61 -1.02 -11.93 9.87
N ILE A 62 -1.72 -11.47 8.82
CA ILE A 62 -3.06 -10.89 8.95
C ILE A 62 -4.04 -11.94 9.44
N LEU A 63 -4.10 -13.10 8.80
CA LEU A 63 -5.00 -14.18 9.24
C LEU A 63 -4.62 -14.78 10.59
N ASN A 64 -3.37 -14.61 11.02
CA ASN A 64 -2.90 -15.03 12.34
C ASN A 64 -3.06 -13.92 13.41
N GLY A 65 -3.64 -12.77 13.07
CA GLY A 65 -3.87 -11.66 14.00
C GLY A 65 -2.59 -10.98 14.51
N GLN A 66 -1.50 -11.02 13.73
CA GLN A 66 -0.20 -10.46 14.11
C GLN A 66 0.01 -9.01 13.62
N VAL A 67 -1.05 -8.34 13.16
CA VAL A 67 -1.05 -6.97 12.62
C VAL A 67 -2.12 -6.15 13.33
#